data_AF-A0A8X6SAY7-F1
#
_entry.id   AF-A0A8X6SAY7-F1
#
_cell.length_a   1.000
_cell.length_b   1.000
_cell.length_c   1.000
_cell.angle_alpha   90.00
_cell.angle_beta   90.00
_cell.angle_gamma   90.00
#
_symmetry.space_group_name_H-M   'P 1'
#
loop_
_entity.id
_entity.type
_entity.pdbx_description
1 polymer ?
#
loop_
_entity_poly.entity_id
_entity_poly.type
_entity_poly.pdbx_seq_one_letter_code
_entity_poly.pdbx_strand_id
1 'polypeptide(L)'
;MGDLPRDRIVPSRPFEKVGLDYAGPIITKPNLKRSRVTLKSYIAIFICFSTKATHLEVVSDLTTEAFLACLRRFIARRSKPSVIWSDNAMNFKGARNILNEWNEICKSNRIQLFSVEEGIKWNFIPPASPHFGGLWEANIKSMKRILLRVAKSAIMNFED
;
A
#
# COMPACT_ATOMS: atom_id res chain seq x y z
N MET A 1 -1.36 19.03 -20.03
CA MET A 1 -1.96 17.81 -19.45
C MET A 1 -0.98 16.69 -19.75
N GLY A 2 -0.34 16.07 -18.75
CA GLY A 2 0.57 14.95 -18.98
C GLY A 2 -0.16 13.64 -19.13
N ASP A 3 0.46 12.69 -19.83
CA ASP A 3 -0.12 11.38 -20.09
C ASP A 3 -0.30 10.57 -18.81
N LEU A 4 -1.46 9.92 -18.71
CA LEU A 4 -1.73 8.97 -17.64
C LEU A 4 -1.08 7.62 -17.94
N PRO A 5 -0.68 6.85 -16.91
CA PRO A 5 -0.22 5.48 -17.10
C PRO A 5 -1.26 4.66 -17.86
N ARG A 6 -0.81 3.88 -18.84
CA ARG A 6 -1.68 2.93 -19.55
C ARG A 6 -2.46 2.03 -18.58
N ASP A 7 -1.84 1.64 -17.48
CA ASP A 7 -2.44 0.84 -16.41
C ASP A 7 -3.64 1.52 -15.72
N ARG A 8 -3.74 2.85 -15.78
CA ARG A 8 -4.85 3.62 -15.21
C ARG A 8 -6.09 3.66 -16.09
N ILE A 9 -5.91 3.41 -17.39
CA ILE A 9 -6.96 3.53 -18.42
C ILE A 9 -7.38 2.18 -19.00
N VAL A 10 -6.51 1.17 -18.97
CA VAL A 10 -6.84 -0.18 -19.45
C VAL A 10 -7.64 -0.93 -18.38
N PRO A 11 -8.85 -1.42 -18.70
CA PRO A 11 -9.64 -2.24 -17.81
C PRO A 11 -8.87 -3.48 -17.35
N SER A 12 -9.02 -3.81 -16.07
CA SER A 12 -8.39 -4.97 -15.43
C SER A 12 -9.29 -5.47 -14.29
N ARG A 13 -8.99 -6.65 -13.74
CA ARG A 13 -9.73 -7.16 -12.58
C ARG A 13 -9.57 -6.19 -11.39
N PRO A 14 -10.56 -6.10 -10.48
CA PRO A 14 -10.42 -5.28 -9.28
C PRO A 14 -9.13 -5.62 -8.52
N PHE A 15 -8.40 -4.59 -8.08
CA PHE A 15 -7.11 -4.69 -7.38
C PHE A 15 -5.97 -5.42 -8.11
N GLU A 16 -6.11 -5.72 -9.40
CA GLU A 16 -5.03 -6.28 -10.21
C GLU A 16 -3.89 -5.27 -10.39
N LYS A 17 -4.24 -4.03 -10.69
CA LYS A 17 -3.31 -2.90 -10.81
C LYS A 17 -3.67 -1.86 -9.75
N VAL A 18 -2.70 -1.54 -8.90
CA VAL A 18 -2.93 -0.66 -7.76
C VAL A 18 -1.92 0.47 -7.68
N GLY A 19 -2.40 1.63 -7.26
CA GLY A 19 -1.57 2.71 -6.74
C GLY A 19 -1.43 2.57 -5.24
N LEU A 20 -0.24 2.85 -4.72
CA LEU A 20 0.15 2.73 -3.32
C LEU A 20 0.75 4.03 -2.84
N ASP A 21 0.29 4.52 -1.69
CA ASP A 21 0.86 5.68 -1.01
C ASP A 21 0.62 5.59 0.50
N TYR A 22 1.37 6.36 1.27
CA TYR A 22 1.18 6.52 2.70
C TYR A 22 0.46 7.83 3.02
N ALA A 23 -0.58 7.73 3.83
CA ALA A 23 -1.08 8.89 4.55
C ALA A 23 -0.33 9.06 5.87
N GLY A 24 0.13 10.29 6.08
CA GLY A 24 0.92 10.74 7.23
C GLY A 24 0.29 10.43 8.60
N PRO A 25 1.07 10.62 9.66
CA PRO A 25 0.90 9.83 10.86
C PRO A 25 -0.43 10.10 11.53
N ILE A 26 -1.12 9.03 11.87
CA ILE A 26 -2.21 9.01 12.83
C ILE A 26 -1.65 8.62 14.19
N ILE A 27 -2.26 9.17 15.25
CA ILE A 27 -1.88 8.84 16.62
C ILE A 27 -2.68 7.62 17.04
N THR A 28 -1.97 6.57 17.45
CA THR A 28 -2.58 5.34 17.98
C THR A 28 -2.03 5.02 19.36
N LYS A 29 -2.67 4.10 20.07
CA LYS A 29 -2.14 3.49 21.29
C LYS A 29 -1.74 2.05 21.00
N PRO A 30 -0.67 1.53 21.63
CA PRO A 30 -0.41 0.10 21.60
C PRO A 30 -1.58 -0.63 22.26
N ASN A 31 -1.88 -1.86 21.82
CA ASN A 31 -2.94 -2.70 22.40
C ASN A 31 -2.54 -3.28 23.77
N LEU A 32 -2.19 -2.39 24.70
CA LEU A 32 -1.81 -2.68 26.08
C LEU A 32 -2.80 -1.97 27.00
N LYS A 33 -3.40 -2.72 27.92
CA LYS A 33 -4.37 -2.19 28.89
C LYS A 33 -3.77 -0.99 29.62
N ARG A 34 -4.47 0.16 29.57
CA ARG A 34 -4.11 1.42 30.25
C ARG A 34 -2.79 2.06 29.81
N SER A 35 -2.26 1.73 28.64
CA SER A 35 -1.09 2.42 28.12
C SER A 35 -1.39 3.91 27.89
N ARG A 36 -0.52 4.76 28.45
CA ARG A 36 -0.49 6.20 28.19
C ARG A 36 0.44 6.56 27.03
N VAL A 37 1.16 5.58 26.49
CA VAL A 37 2.08 5.76 25.36
C VAL A 37 1.27 5.88 24.08
N THR A 38 1.60 6.88 23.27
CA THR A 38 1.07 7.07 21.93
C THR A 38 2.13 6.76 20.89
N LEU A 39 1.73 6.10 19.81
CA LEU A 39 2.58 5.74 18.68
C LEU A 39 2.16 6.53 17.46
N LYS A 40 3.13 6.83 16.59
CA LYS A 40 2.86 7.33 15.24
C LYS A 40 2.66 6.12 14.35
N SER A 41 1.44 5.89 13.92
CA SER A 41 1.11 4.89 12.91
C SER A 41 0.77 5.58 11.60
N TYR A 42 0.82 4.84 10.52
CA TYR A 42 0.56 5.34 9.17
C TYR A 42 -0.59 4.55 8.55
N ILE A 43 -1.17 5.07 7.48
CA ILE A 43 -2.17 4.34 6.71
C ILE A 43 -1.61 4.13 5.31
N ALA A 44 -1.42 2.86 4.92
CA ALA A 44 -1.15 2.50 3.55
C ALA A 44 -2.46 2.51 2.77
N ILE A 45 -2.47 3.21 1.65
CA ILE A 45 -3.64 3.40 0.79
C ILE A 45 -3.38 2.67 -0.52
N PHE A 46 -4.19 1.65 -0.78
CA PHE A 46 -4.18 0.90 -2.04
C PHE A 46 -5.37 1.33 -2.88
N ILE A 47 -5.12 1.98 -4.02
CA ILE A 47 -6.14 2.47 -4.93
C ILE A 47 -6.19 1.58 -6.16
N CYS A 48 -7.33 0.93 -6.40
CA CYS A 48 -7.53 0.14 -7.61
C CYS A 48 -7.59 1.05 -8.84
N PHE A 49 -6.77 0.77 -9.85
CA PHE A 49 -6.78 1.56 -11.08
C PHE A 49 -7.99 1.29 -11.98
N SER A 50 -8.58 0.10 -11.91
CA SER A 50 -9.79 -0.25 -12.67
C SER A 50 -11.04 0.44 -12.11
N THR A 51 -11.30 0.29 -10.81
CA THR A 51 -12.57 0.73 -10.19
C THR A 51 -12.48 2.02 -9.36
N LYS A 52 -11.25 2.51 -9.08
CA LYS A 52 -10.97 3.58 -8.10
C LYS A 52 -11.37 3.24 -6.67
N ALA A 53 -11.74 1.99 -6.39
CA ALA A 53 -11.96 1.50 -5.03
C ALA A 53 -10.66 1.62 -4.23
N THR A 54 -10.78 2.09 -2.99
CA THR A 54 -9.64 2.31 -2.11
C THR A 54 -9.71 1.33 -0.94
N HIS A 55 -8.58 0.67 -0.67
CA HIS A 55 -8.39 -0.20 0.48
C HIS A 55 -7.36 0.45 1.41
N LEU A 56 -7.67 0.46 2.71
CA LEU A 56 -6.86 1.11 3.73
C LEU A 56 -6.33 0.05 4.68
N GLU A 57 -5.03 0.07 4.93
CA GLU A 57 -4.38 -0.76 5.95
C GLU A 57 -3.61 0.15 6.90
N VAL A 58 -3.74 -0.11 8.21
CA VAL A 58 -2.93 0.57 9.21
C VAL A 58 -1.55 -0.08 9.23
N VAL A 59 -0.52 0.74 9.39
CA VAL A 59 0.89 0.31 9.46
C VAL A 59 1.54 0.93 10.69
N SER A 60 2.28 0.13 11.44
CA SER A 60 2.90 0.52 12.72
C SER A 60 3.94 1.62 12.54
N ASP A 61 4.75 1.55 11.48
CA ASP A 61 5.82 2.49 11.17
C ASP A 61 6.08 2.59 9.65
N LEU A 62 7.16 3.28 9.25
CA LEU A 62 7.59 3.41 7.86
C LEU A 62 8.76 2.47 7.53
N THR A 63 8.90 1.35 8.23
CA THR A 63 9.90 0.32 7.90
C THR A 63 9.44 -0.53 6.73
N THR A 64 10.38 -1.23 6.11
CA THR A 64 10.09 -2.18 5.02
C THR A 64 9.30 -3.37 5.56
N GLU A 65 9.63 -3.85 6.75
CA GLU A 65 9.04 -5.02 7.40
C GLU A 65 7.57 -4.77 7.73
N ALA A 66 7.26 -3.61 8.32
CA ALA A 66 5.87 -3.25 8.60
C ALA A 66 5.06 -3.09 7.31
N PHE A 67 5.67 -2.55 6.24
CA PHE A 67 5.01 -2.49 4.94
C PHE A 67 4.76 -3.89 4.35
N LEU A 68 5.70 -4.83 4.45
CA LEU A 68 5.50 -6.21 3.97
C LEU A 68 4.37 -6.92 4.72
N ALA A 69 4.28 -6.73 6.04
CA ALA A 69 3.16 -7.24 6.84
C ALA A 69 1.81 -6.65 6.38
N CYS A 70 1.77 -5.34 6.13
CA CYS A 70 0.63 -4.65 5.55
C CYS A 70 0.26 -5.18 4.16
N LEU A 71 1.23 -5.35 3.26
CA LEU A 71 1.01 -5.90 1.91
C LEU A 71 0.42 -7.31 1.98
N ARG A 72 0.92 -8.15 2.91
CA ARG A 72 0.36 -9.49 3.14
C ARG A 72 -1.12 -9.43 3.54
N ARG A 73 -1.50 -8.53 4.45
CA ARG A 73 -2.91 -8.32 4.84
C ARG A 73 -3.78 -7.86 3.66
N PHE A 74 -3.27 -6.92 2.86
CA PHE A 74 -3.96 -6.46 1.65
C PHE A 74 -4.21 -7.62 0.67
N ILE A 75 -3.18 -8.42 0.37
CA ILE A 75 -3.27 -9.56 -0.53
C ILE A 75 -4.28 -10.59 -0.02
N ALA A 76 -4.27 -10.87 1.29
CA ALA A 76 -5.19 -11.82 1.91
C ALA A 76 -6.66 -11.37 1.82
N ARG A 77 -6.94 -10.05 1.83
CA ARG A 77 -8.31 -9.50 1.79
C ARG A 77 -8.84 -9.22 0.39
N ARG A 78 -7.99 -8.85 -0.57
CA ARG A 78 -8.41 -8.41 -1.91
C ARG A 78 -8.04 -9.42 -2.98
N SER A 79 -6.75 -9.61 -3.17
CA SER A 79 -6.09 -10.55 -4.07
C SER A 79 -4.66 -10.08 -4.27
N LYS A 80 -3.78 -10.94 -4.77
CA LYS A 80 -2.43 -10.53 -5.19
C LYS A 80 -2.51 -9.57 -6.39
N PRO A 81 -1.97 -8.35 -6.31
CA PRO A 81 -1.88 -7.47 -7.48
C PRO A 81 -0.84 -8.02 -8.48
N SER A 82 -1.04 -7.80 -9.77
CA SER A 82 -0.01 -8.04 -10.79
C SER A 82 0.92 -6.83 -10.92
N VAL A 83 0.42 -5.61 -10.66
CA VAL A 83 1.20 -4.37 -10.74
C VAL A 83 0.95 -3.45 -9.55
N ILE A 84 2.03 -2.97 -8.91
CA ILE A 84 2.00 -1.91 -7.90
C ILE A 84 2.73 -0.67 -8.44
N TRP A 85 2.09 0.49 -8.29
CA TRP A 85 2.66 1.81 -8.55
C TRP A 85 2.82 2.59 -7.24
N SER A 86 4.03 3.02 -6.88
CA SER A 86 4.28 3.80 -5.66
C SER A 86 5.21 4.98 -5.89
N ASP A 87 5.35 5.85 -4.88
CA ASP A 87 6.45 6.82 -4.81
C ASP A 87 7.81 6.14 -4.52
N ASN A 88 8.86 6.95 -4.54
CA ASN A 88 10.24 6.50 -4.36
C ASN A 88 10.67 6.35 -2.90
N ALA A 89 9.73 6.22 -1.94
CA ALA A 89 10.05 6.05 -0.54
C ALA A 89 10.93 4.81 -0.28
N MET A 90 11.83 4.92 0.70
CA MET A 90 12.87 3.92 0.95
C MET A 90 12.31 2.55 1.35
N ASN A 91 11.22 2.54 2.12
CA ASN A 91 10.52 1.31 2.52
C ASN A 91 9.91 0.57 1.32
N PHE A 92 9.33 1.28 0.34
CA PHE A 92 8.83 0.66 -0.88
C PHE A 92 9.96 0.10 -1.75
N LYS A 93 11.09 0.81 -1.83
CA LYS A 93 12.30 0.29 -2.50
C LYS A 93 12.82 -0.97 -1.82
N GLY A 94 12.90 -0.97 -0.50
CA GLY A 94 13.27 -2.15 0.29
C GLY A 94 12.32 -3.34 0.04
N ALA A 95 11.02 -3.08 0.05
CA ALA A 95 10.01 -4.12 -0.15
C ALA A 95 10.09 -4.74 -1.55
N ARG A 96 10.27 -3.90 -2.59
CA ARG A 96 10.50 -4.37 -3.96
C ARG A 96 11.73 -5.28 -4.04
N ASN A 97 12.83 -4.92 -3.39
CA ASN A 97 14.07 -5.71 -3.44
C ASN A 97 13.86 -7.09 -2.81
N ILE A 98 13.25 -7.15 -1.62
CA ILE A 98 12.93 -8.41 -0.92
C ILE A 98 12.01 -9.29 -1.78
N LEU A 99 10.96 -8.70 -2.38
CA LEU A 99 10.05 -9.44 -3.26
C LEU A 99 10.76 -10.00 -4.50
N ASN A 100 11.71 -9.26 -5.06
CA ASN A 100 12.50 -9.73 -6.20
C ASN A 100 13.43 -10.88 -5.80
N GLU A 101 14.11 -10.78 -4.67
CA GLU A 101 14.96 -11.87 -4.14
C GLU A 101 14.15 -13.15 -3.93
N TRP A 102 12.95 -13.04 -3.35
CA TRP A 102 12.05 -14.19 -3.17
C TRP A 102 11.62 -14.80 -4.49
N ASN A 103 11.28 -13.97 -5.48
CA ASN A 103 10.94 -14.46 -6.82
C ASN A 103 12.09 -15.23 -7.48
N GLU A 104 13.33 -14.76 -7.34
CA GLU A 104 14.51 -15.44 -7.90
C GLU A 104 14.77 -16.79 -7.20
N ILE A 105 14.67 -16.84 -5.86
CA ILE A 105 14.79 -18.09 -5.11
C ILE A 105 13.72 -19.09 -5.57
N CYS A 106 12.47 -18.65 -5.72
CA CYS A 106 11.37 -19.55 -6.07
C CYS A 106 11.44 -20.04 -7.54
N LYS A 107 11.99 -19.25 -8.47
CA LYS A 107 12.22 -19.70 -9.86
C LYS A 107 13.22 -20.85 -9.95
N SER A 108 14.18 -20.92 -9.04
CA SER A 108 15.22 -21.96 -9.04
C SER A 108 14.68 -23.37 -8.72
N ASN A 109 13.45 -23.48 -8.18
CA ASN A 109 12.87 -24.75 -7.74
C ASN A 109 11.80 -25.24 -8.73
N ARG A 110 12.05 -26.35 -9.44
CA ARG A 110 11.22 -26.86 -10.57
C ARG A 110 9.74 -27.12 -10.23
N ILE A 111 9.42 -27.40 -8.96
CA ILE A 111 8.04 -27.67 -8.48
C ILE A 111 7.28 -26.35 -8.22
N GLN A 112 7.99 -25.23 -7.97
CA GLN A 112 7.37 -23.93 -7.72
C GLN A 112 7.05 -23.14 -8.98
N LEU A 113 7.61 -23.50 -10.15
CA LEU A 113 7.37 -22.81 -11.42
C LEU A 113 5.89 -22.70 -11.79
N PHE A 114 5.04 -23.69 -11.44
CA PHE A 114 3.59 -23.61 -11.65
C PHE A 114 2.87 -22.59 -10.73
N SER A 115 3.48 -22.22 -9.60
CA SER A 115 2.95 -21.26 -8.61
C SER A 115 3.60 -19.86 -8.69
N VAL A 116 4.75 -19.73 -9.38
CA VAL A 116 5.62 -18.53 -9.38
C VAL A 116 5.45 -17.65 -10.63
N GLU A 117 4.70 -18.10 -11.65
CA GLU A 117 4.59 -17.39 -12.94
C GLU A 117 4.11 -15.93 -12.83
N GLU A 118 3.49 -15.52 -11.73
CA GLU A 118 2.95 -14.17 -11.56
C GLU A 118 3.60 -13.45 -10.36
N GLY A 119 4.88 -13.08 -10.47
CA GLY A 119 5.49 -12.12 -9.53
C GLY A 119 4.77 -10.75 -9.55
N ILE A 120 4.92 -9.95 -8.50
CA ILE A 120 4.36 -8.58 -8.49
C ILE A 120 5.30 -7.65 -9.24
N LYS A 121 4.84 -7.06 -10.35
CA LYS A 121 5.60 -6.00 -11.04
C LYS A 121 5.50 -4.70 -10.24
N TRP A 122 6.64 -4.12 -9.89
CA TRP A 122 6.69 -2.87 -9.14
C TRP A 122 7.22 -1.72 -9.99
N ASN A 123 6.43 -0.67 -10.14
CA ASN A 123 6.79 0.56 -10.85
C ASN A 123 6.86 1.73 -9.86
N PHE A 124 7.88 2.58 -10.00
CA PHE A 124 7.98 3.83 -9.26
C PHE A 124 7.55 4.98 -10.15
N ILE A 125 6.74 5.89 -9.61
CA ILE A 125 6.39 7.11 -10.33
C ILE A 125 7.66 7.99 -10.50
N PRO A 126 7.78 8.72 -11.61
CA PRO A 126 8.86 9.68 -11.76
C PRO A 126 8.81 10.71 -10.62
N PRO A 127 9.96 11.16 -10.11
CA PRO A 127 9.99 12.24 -9.13
C PRO A 127 9.27 13.48 -9.69
N ALA A 128 8.52 14.17 -8.83
CA ALA A 128 7.74 15.36 -9.18
C ALA A 128 6.76 15.15 -10.35
N SER A 129 6.01 14.03 -10.35
CA SER A 129 4.98 13.76 -11.36
C SER A 129 3.55 13.98 -10.83
N PRO A 130 3.04 15.23 -10.81
CA PRO A 130 1.74 15.58 -10.19
C PRO A 130 0.53 14.93 -10.88
N HIS A 131 0.65 14.53 -12.15
CA HIS A 131 -0.42 13.81 -12.87
C HIS A 131 -0.73 12.43 -12.27
N PHE A 132 0.28 11.80 -11.66
CA PHE A 132 0.07 10.64 -10.82
C PHE A 132 -0.61 11.11 -9.52
N GLY A 133 0.03 12.02 -8.80
CA GLY A 133 -0.36 12.49 -7.46
C GLY A 133 -1.85 12.82 -7.27
N GLY A 134 -2.53 13.42 -8.26
CA GLY A 134 -3.93 13.82 -8.10
C GLY A 134 -4.90 12.69 -7.69
N LEU A 135 -4.68 11.45 -8.12
CA LEU A 135 -5.53 10.32 -7.69
C LEU A 135 -5.31 9.97 -6.21
N TRP A 136 -4.06 9.98 -5.77
CA TRP A 136 -3.68 9.69 -4.38
C TRP A 136 -4.11 10.83 -3.46
N GLU A 137 -3.83 12.08 -3.83
CA GLU A 137 -4.19 13.27 -3.06
C GLU A 137 -5.69 13.36 -2.79
N ALA A 138 -6.53 13.09 -3.79
CA ALA A 138 -7.98 13.11 -3.64
C ALA A 138 -8.47 12.06 -2.62
N ASN A 139 -7.93 10.84 -2.70
CA ASN A 139 -8.29 9.75 -1.78
C ASN A 139 -7.76 9.99 -0.38
N ILE A 140 -6.52 10.45 -0.22
CA ILE A 140 -5.95 10.85 1.08
C ILE A 140 -6.78 11.94 1.73
N LYS A 141 -7.17 12.98 0.97
CA LYS A 141 -7.98 14.08 1.46
C LYS A 141 -9.36 13.62 1.92
N SER A 142 -10.00 12.74 1.14
CA SER A 142 -11.30 12.16 1.49
C SER A 142 -11.20 11.31 2.77
N MET A 143 -10.24 10.40 2.81
CA MET A 143 -9.99 9.53 3.96
C MET A 143 -9.74 10.35 5.24
N LYS A 144 -8.81 11.32 5.22
CA LYS A 144 -8.50 12.16 6.37
C LYS A 144 -9.75 12.88 6.90
N ARG A 145 -10.58 13.42 6.00
CA ARG A 145 -11.82 14.11 6.38
C ARG A 145 -12.81 13.16 7.08
N ILE A 146 -13.01 11.96 6.55
CA ILE A 146 -13.92 10.97 7.13
C ILE A 146 -13.39 10.51 8.48
N LEU A 147 -12.10 10.17 8.55
CA LEU A 147 -11.45 9.70 9.77
C LEU A 147 -11.56 10.73 10.90
N LEU A 148 -11.27 12.00 10.63
CA LEU A 148 -11.39 13.08 11.62
C LEU A 148 -12.83 13.26 12.12
N ARG A 149 -13.83 13.11 11.24
CA ARG A 149 -15.25 13.24 11.63
C ARG A 149 -15.73 12.08 12.49
N VAL A 150 -15.31 10.86 12.16
CA VAL A 150 -15.73 9.64 12.86
C VAL A 150 -14.97 9.49 14.19
N ALA A 151 -13.65 9.64 14.18
CA ALA A 151 -12.80 9.46 15.36
C ALA A 151 -12.89 10.65 16.33
N LYS A 152 -13.21 11.86 15.85
CA LYS A 152 -13.19 13.10 16.64
C LYS A 152 -11.83 13.27 17.36
N SER A 153 -11.84 13.25 18.69
CA SER A 153 -10.64 13.32 19.56
C SER A 153 -10.21 11.97 20.12
N ALA A 154 -10.85 10.87 19.73
CA ALA A 154 -10.54 9.54 20.23
C ALA A 154 -9.22 9.03 19.62
N ILE A 155 -8.32 8.57 20.49
CA ILE A 155 -7.10 7.87 20.09
C ILE A 155 -7.42 6.38 20.01
N MET A 156 -7.32 5.81 18.81
CA MET A 156 -7.63 4.40 18.55
C MET A 156 -6.47 3.49 18.97
N ASN A 157 -6.79 2.25 19.33
CA ASN A 157 -5.79 1.22 19.56
C ASN A 157 -5.29 0.68 18.23
N PHE A 158 -3.99 0.41 18.15
CA PHE A 158 -3.36 -0.26 17.03
C PHE A 158 -3.47 -1.77 17.23
N GLU A 159 -4.13 -2.46 16.29
CA GLU A 159 -4.24 -3.92 16.23
C GLU A 159 -3.70 -4.39 14.88
N ASP A 160 -2.79 -5.36 14.90
CA ASP A 160 -2.07 -5.90 13.73
C ASP A 160 -2.40 -7.37 13.49
#